data_AF-A0A951Z7A8-F1
#
_entry.id   AF-A0A951Z7A8-F1
#
_cell.length_a   1.000
_cell.length_b   1.000
_cell.length_c   1.000
_cell.angle_alpha   90.00
_cell.angle_beta   90.00
_cell.angle_gamma   90.00
#
_symmetry.space_group_name_H-M   'P 1'
#
loop_
_entity.id
_entity.type
_entity.pdbx_description
1 polymer ?
#
loop_
_entity_poly.entity_id
_entity_poly.type
_entity_poly.pdbx_seq_one_letter_code
_entity_poly.pdbx_strand_id
1 'polypeptide(L)'
;SRRTNISAPMLFLFLCMVTVCWTDWVMSVQVHWFSTIWGALFMVYQGLMGLAFGGMVFMLNAKKSPYNAFVNKQTTKDIGNMMFAFTMLWGYLTLSQYLIIFSANLPEETPYYVYRTEGGYNILGVATVLGSFFIPFLLLLAPRIKAASNTLLGAAALIFFVRVIDVFWVVIPSFYSGEAARTGLGVQLGDLGSLLAIGGLWLIVFALQMKRAELVPLHDPRVQEALPEGAQHAS
;
A
#
# COMPACT_ATOMS: atom_id res chain seq x y z
N SER A 1 -27.87 -5.45 8.67
CA SER A 1 -26.88 -5.35 9.76
C SER A 1 -26.53 -3.88 9.97
N ARG A 2 -26.57 -3.35 11.20
CA ARG A 2 -26.26 -1.92 11.49
C ARG A 2 -24.90 -1.48 10.93
N ARG A 3 -23.94 -2.41 10.80
CA ARG A 3 -22.61 -2.18 10.18
C ARG A 3 -22.71 -1.93 8.67
N THR A 4 -23.41 -2.77 7.92
CA THR A 4 -23.56 -2.58 6.45
C THR A 4 -24.25 -1.26 6.10
N ASN A 5 -25.19 -0.80 6.94
CA ASN A 5 -25.91 0.46 6.71
C ASN A 5 -25.02 1.70 6.95
N ILE A 6 -23.97 1.58 7.77
CA ILE A 6 -22.98 2.65 8.02
C ILE A 6 -21.80 2.54 7.05
N SER A 7 -21.41 1.33 6.64
CA SER A 7 -20.28 1.11 5.74
C SER A 7 -20.45 1.76 4.38
N ALA A 8 -21.65 1.72 3.78
CA ALA A 8 -21.91 2.33 2.48
C ALA A 8 -21.69 3.86 2.46
N PRO A 9 -22.32 4.66 3.34
CA PRO A 9 -22.06 6.10 3.39
C PRO A 9 -20.63 6.43 3.84
N MET A 10 -20.04 5.64 4.74
CA MET A 10 -18.64 5.85 5.17
C MET A 10 -17.64 5.58 4.05
N LEU A 11 -17.92 4.61 3.17
CA LEU A 11 -17.09 4.38 1.99
C LEU A 11 -17.12 5.60 1.07
N PHE A 12 -18.31 6.14 0.78
CA PHE A 12 -18.43 7.36 -0.03
C PHE A 12 -17.67 8.54 0.59
N LEU A 13 -17.84 8.77 1.89
CA LEU A 13 -17.08 9.81 2.61
C LEU A 13 -15.58 9.57 2.53
N PHE A 14 -15.13 8.33 2.68
CA PHE A 14 -13.72 7.97 2.53
C PHE A 14 -13.19 8.32 1.13
N LEU A 15 -13.94 8.03 0.05
CA LEU A 15 -13.53 8.36 -1.32
C LEU A 15 -13.30 9.88 -1.48
N CYS A 16 -14.24 10.68 -0.99
CA CYS A 16 -14.16 12.13 -1.04
C CYS A 16 -12.98 12.66 -0.19
N MET A 17 -12.85 12.16 1.04
CA MET A 17 -11.81 12.60 1.97
C MET A 17 -10.41 12.25 1.48
N VAL A 18 -10.18 11.05 0.94
CA VAL A 18 -8.86 10.69 0.40
C VAL A 18 -8.48 11.61 -0.76
N THR A 19 -9.43 11.94 -1.63
CA THR A 19 -9.20 12.86 -2.75
C THR A 19 -8.81 14.25 -2.25
N VAL A 20 -9.54 14.79 -1.28
CA VAL A 20 -9.24 16.11 -0.69
C VAL A 20 -7.89 16.09 0.04
N CYS A 21 -7.66 15.12 0.94
CA CYS A 21 -6.42 15.07 1.71
C CYS A 21 -5.17 14.93 0.83
N TRP A 22 -5.17 14.06 -0.18
CA TRP A 22 -3.98 13.91 -1.04
C TRP A 22 -3.79 15.08 -2.01
N THR A 23 -4.87 15.79 -2.33
CA THR A 23 -4.79 17.07 -3.03
C THR A 23 -4.12 18.10 -2.15
N ASP A 24 -4.63 18.28 -0.93
CA ASP A 24 -4.16 19.31 0.00
C ASP A 24 -2.77 19.03 0.56
N TRP A 25 -2.38 17.77 0.77
CA TRP A 25 -1.09 17.42 1.38
C TRP A 25 0.06 17.33 0.38
N VAL A 26 -0.21 16.88 -0.85
CA VAL A 26 0.87 16.57 -1.80
C VAL A 26 0.71 17.30 -3.13
N MET A 27 -0.48 17.30 -3.72
CA MET A 27 -0.70 17.99 -5.01
C MET A 27 -0.49 19.51 -4.86
N SER A 28 -0.95 20.10 -3.76
CA SER A 28 -0.83 21.52 -3.43
C SER A 28 0.62 22.02 -3.33
N VAL A 29 1.60 21.13 -3.12
CA VAL A 29 3.03 21.48 -3.07
C VAL A 29 3.48 22.02 -4.45
N GLN A 30 2.87 21.54 -5.54
CA GLN A 30 3.09 22.04 -6.89
C GLN A 30 1.81 22.69 -7.42
N VAL A 31 1.57 23.97 -7.08
CA VAL A 31 0.32 24.69 -7.36
C VAL A 31 -0.12 24.76 -8.83
N HIS A 32 0.83 24.56 -9.77
CA HIS A 32 0.53 24.56 -11.20
C HIS A 32 0.27 23.16 -11.77
N TRP A 33 0.47 22.11 -10.98
CA TRP A 33 0.26 20.74 -11.40
C TRP A 33 -1.07 20.20 -10.84
N PHE A 34 -1.83 19.50 -11.68
CA PHE A 34 -3.07 18.84 -11.27
C PHE A 34 -3.23 17.49 -11.96
N SER A 35 -3.96 16.57 -11.32
CA SER A 35 -4.24 15.25 -11.86
C SER A 35 -5.53 14.69 -11.27
N THR A 36 -6.54 14.46 -12.10
CA THR A 36 -7.86 13.96 -11.64
C THR A 36 -7.82 12.52 -11.14
N ILE A 37 -6.88 11.70 -11.63
CA ILE A 37 -6.70 10.30 -11.20
C ILE A 37 -6.02 10.17 -9.83
N TRP A 38 -5.54 11.28 -9.25
CA TRP A 38 -4.69 11.31 -8.05
C TRP A 38 -5.35 10.67 -6.83
N GLY A 39 -6.61 11.05 -6.53
CA GLY A 39 -7.35 10.48 -5.41
C GLY A 39 -7.52 8.96 -5.55
N ALA A 40 -7.88 8.49 -6.75
CA ALA A 40 -8.03 7.06 -7.03
C ALA A 40 -6.71 6.29 -6.87
N LEU A 41 -5.61 6.85 -7.37
CA LEU A 41 -4.28 6.25 -7.23
C LEU A 41 -3.92 6.04 -5.75
N PHE A 42 -4.13 7.06 -4.91
CA PHE A 42 -3.79 6.96 -3.48
C PHE A 42 -4.75 6.12 -2.66
N MET A 43 -5.99 5.90 -3.11
CA MET A 43 -6.89 4.90 -2.51
C MET A 43 -6.38 3.49 -2.74
N VAL A 44 -5.98 3.17 -3.98
CA VAL A 44 -5.42 1.86 -4.32
C VAL A 44 -4.08 1.65 -3.63
N TYR A 45 -3.25 2.69 -3.57
CA TYR A 45 -2.00 2.70 -2.82
C TYR A 45 -2.21 2.29 -1.35
N GLN A 46 -3.13 2.96 -0.65
CA GLN A 46 -3.40 2.70 0.78
C GLN A 46 -4.03 1.31 0.99
N GLY A 47 -4.94 0.90 0.11
CA GLY A 47 -5.53 -0.44 0.13
C GLY A 47 -4.47 -1.54 0.00
N LEU A 48 -3.56 -1.41 -0.97
CA LEU A 48 -2.47 -2.36 -1.17
C LEU A 48 -1.49 -2.38 0.00
N MET A 49 -1.12 -1.22 0.54
CA MET A 49 -0.23 -1.12 1.70
C MET A 49 -0.87 -1.74 2.95
N GLY A 50 -2.17 -1.52 3.17
CA GLY A 50 -2.94 -2.13 4.24
C GLY A 50 -3.06 -3.65 4.11
N LEU A 51 -3.33 -4.16 2.91
CA LEU A 51 -3.36 -5.60 2.62
C LEU A 51 -2.00 -6.25 2.85
N ALA A 52 -0.92 -5.62 2.40
CA ALA A 52 0.44 -6.11 2.60
C ALA A 52 0.80 -6.13 4.10
N PHE A 53 0.57 -5.04 4.82
CA PHE A 53 0.84 -4.98 6.26
C PHE A 53 0.01 -5.97 7.07
N GLY A 54 -1.31 -6.00 6.85
CA GLY A 54 -2.21 -6.95 7.51
C GLY A 54 -1.85 -8.40 7.20
N GLY A 55 -1.54 -8.70 5.93
CA GLY A 55 -1.05 -10.00 5.50
C GLY A 55 0.25 -10.39 6.20
N MET A 56 1.22 -9.48 6.30
CA MET A 56 2.47 -9.72 7.05
C MET A 56 2.19 -10.07 8.51
N VAL A 57 1.37 -9.27 9.21
CA VAL A 57 1.02 -9.53 10.62
C VAL A 57 0.34 -10.89 10.77
N PHE A 58 -0.57 -11.23 9.86
CA PHE A 58 -1.28 -12.51 9.85
C PHE A 58 -0.31 -13.69 9.67
N MET A 59 0.60 -13.63 8.69
CA MET A 59 1.55 -14.69 8.39
C MET A 59 2.67 -14.82 9.43
N LEU A 60 3.17 -13.71 9.99
CA LEU A 60 4.17 -13.71 11.06
C LEU A 60 3.68 -14.40 12.33
N ASN A 61 2.37 -14.38 12.58
CA ASN A 61 1.75 -15.01 13.74
C ASN A 61 1.18 -16.39 13.44
N ALA A 62 1.42 -16.98 12.26
CA ALA A 62 0.83 -18.25 11.82
C ALA A 62 1.00 -19.43 12.79
N LYS A 63 2.04 -19.43 13.63
CA LYS A 63 2.29 -20.50 14.62
C LYS A 63 1.67 -20.22 16.00
N LYS A 64 1.12 -19.03 16.23
CA LYS A 64 0.59 -18.59 17.53
C LYS A 64 -0.94 -18.73 17.55
N SER A 65 -1.49 -19.13 18.69
CA SER A 65 -2.93 -19.04 18.92
C SER A 65 -3.35 -17.55 18.99
N PRO A 66 -4.49 -17.16 18.40
CA PRO A 66 -5.46 -17.97 17.66
C PRO A 66 -5.21 -18.06 16.14
N TYR A 67 -4.19 -17.37 15.61
CA TYR A 67 -3.91 -17.29 14.16
C TYR A 67 -3.67 -18.65 13.50
N ASN A 68 -3.07 -19.59 14.20
CA ASN A 68 -2.81 -20.94 13.71
C ASN A 68 -4.07 -21.69 13.22
N ALA A 69 -5.26 -21.34 13.72
CA ALA A 69 -6.52 -21.92 13.26
C ALA A 69 -6.98 -21.36 11.91
N PHE A 70 -6.58 -20.12 11.56
CA PHE A 70 -7.04 -19.40 10.37
C PHE A 70 -6.01 -19.32 9.25
N VAL A 71 -4.71 -19.43 9.57
CA VAL A 71 -3.64 -19.41 8.58
C VAL A 71 -3.56 -20.77 7.89
N ASN A 72 -4.31 -20.90 6.79
CA ASN A 72 -4.29 -22.07 5.92
C ASN A 72 -4.02 -21.68 4.46
N LYS A 73 -3.87 -22.70 3.60
CA LYS A 73 -3.54 -22.54 2.18
C LYS A 73 -4.57 -21.72 1.40
N GLN A 74 -5.84 -21.77 1.80
CA GLN A 74 -6.91 -21.03 1.15
C GLN A 74 -6.84 -19.55 1.54
N THR A 75 -6.76 -19.25 2.84
CA THR A 75 -6.65 -17.88 3.34
C THR A 75 -5.41 -17.16 2.78
N THR A 76 -4.26 -17.83 2.70
CA THR A 76 -3.05 -17.24 2.09
C THR A 76 -3.24 -16.97 0.60
N LYS A 77 -3.87 -17.89 -0.14
CA LYS A 77 -4.18 -17.65 -1.56
C LYS A 77 -5.11 -16.46 -1.76
N ASP A 78 -6.12 -16.30 -0.92
CA ASP A 78 -7.09 -15.22 -1.05
C ASP A 78 -6.44 -13.87 -0.78
N ILE A 79 -5.62 -13.76 0.28
CA ILE A 79 -4.78 -12.58 0.54
C ILE A 79 -3.85 -12.29 -0.65
N GLY A 80 -3.16 -13.31 -1.16
CA GLY A 80 -2.27 -13.17 -2.31
C GLY A 80 -2.99 -12.73 -3.60
N ASN A 81 -4.21 -13.19 -3.83
CA ASN A 81 -5.04 -12.77 -4.97
C ASN A 81 -5.52 -11.33 -4.82
N MET A 82 -5.92 -10.91 -3.61
CA MET A 82 -6.26 -9.51 -3.35
C MET A 82 -5.07 -8.58 -3.57
N MET A 83 -3.91 -8.94 -3.01
CA MET A 83 -2.67 -8.18 -3.24
C MET A 83 -2.31 -8.10 -4.73
N PHE A 84 -2.43 -9.22 -5.46
CA PHE A 84 -2.18 -9.24 -6.90
C PHE A 84 -3.12 -8.33 -7.68
N ALA A 85 -4.43 -8.38 -7.38
CA ALA A 85 -5.43 -7.52 -8.02
C ALA A 85 -5.14 -6.03 -7.76
N PHE A 86 -4.79 -5.66 -6.52
CA PHE A 86 -4.41 -4.29 -6.18
C PHE A 86 -3.07 -3.86 -6.81
N THR A 87 -2.09 -4.75 -6.93
CA THR A 87 -0.84 -4.50 -7.69
C THR A 87 -1.15 -4.18 -9.15
N MET A 88 -2.01 -4.98 -9.79
CA MET A 88 -2.45 -4.75 -11.17
C MET A 88 -3.20 -3.43 -11.32
N LEU A 89 -4.12 -3.14 -10.41
CA LEU A 89 -4.88 -1.89 -10.41
C LEU A 89 -3.98 -0.67 -10.20
N TRP A 90 -3.01 -0.76 -9.28
CA TRP A 90 -2.04 0.31 -9.08
C TRP A 90 -1.17 0.53 -10.33
N GLY A 91 -0.69 -0.55 -10.94
CA GLY A 91 0.07 -0.48 -12.19
C GLY A 91 -0.72 0.17 -13.31
N TYR A 92 -2.00 -0.21 -13.46
CA TYR A 92 -2.91 0.38 -14.42
C TYR A 92 -3.08 1.90 -14.20
N LEU A 93 -3.40 2.34 -12.98
CA LEU A 93 -3.64 3.76 -12.70
C LEU A 93 -2.36 4.60 -12.86
N THR A 94 -1.23 4.09 -12.39
CA THR A 94 0.07 4.78 -12.48
C THR A 94 0.52 4.91 -13.93
N LEU A 95 0.41 3.83 -14.72
CA LEU A 95 0.73 3.88 -16.14
C LEU A 95 -0.24 4.79 -16.90
N SER A 96 -1.53 4.75 -16.59
CA SER A 96 -2.54 5.61 -17.23
C SER A 96 -2.26 7.09 -16.96
N GLN A 97 -1.91 7.45 -15.71
CA GLN A 97 -1.52 8.81 -15.37
C GLN A 97 -0.30 9.26 -16.20
N TYR A 98 0.73 8.42 -16.25
CA TYR A 98 1.94 8.72 -17.01
C TYR A 98 1.64 8.90 -18.50
N LEU A 99 0.90 7.97 -19.12
CA LEU A 99 0.57 8.02 -20.55
C LEU A 99 -0.29 9.24 -20.90
N ILE A 100 -1.25 9.63 -20.06
CA ILE A 100 -2.07 10.82 -20.31
C ILE A 100 -1.20 12.08 -20.29
N ILE A 101 -0.39 12.27 -19.25
CA ILE A 101 0.48 13.45 -19.12
C ILE A 101 1.51 13.48 -20.26
N PHE A 102 2.15 12.33 -20.53
CA PHE A 102 3.15 12.21 -21.59
C PHE A 102 2.56 12.46 -22.99
N SER A 103 1.36 11.95 -23.27
CA SER A 103 0.71 12.12 -24.58
C SER A 103 0.16 13.52 -24.82
N ALA A 104 -0.34 14.19 -23.77
CA ALA A 104 -0.83 15.55 -23.86
C ALA A 104 0.33 16.57 -23.93
N ASN A 105 1.46 16.27 -23.27
CA ASN A 105 2.69 17.07 -23.24
C ASN A 105 2.42 18.57 -22.94
N LEU A 106 1.52 18.83 -21.98
CA LEU A 106 1.18 20.18 -21.56
C LEU A 106 2.29 20.77 -20.67
N PRO A 107 2.67 22.05 -20.85
CA PRO A 107 3.74 22.67 -20.08
C PRO A 107 3.44 22.77 -18.58
N GLU A 108 2.16 22.73 -18.18
CA GLU A 108 1.73 22.74 -16.78
C GLU A 108 1.88 21.36 -16.11
N GLU A 109 1.72 20.27 -16.86
CA GLU A 109 1.69 18.90 -16.31
C GLU A 109 3.02 18.16 -16.41
N THR A 110 3.74 18.39 -17.51
CA THR A 110 5.00 17.69 -17.85
C THR A 110 6.12 17.85 -16.81
N PRO A 111 6.32 19.03 -16.17
CA PRO A 111 7.39 19.21 -15.19
C PRO A 111 7.38 18.20 -14.04
N TYR A 112 6.20 17.70 -13.66
CA TYR A 112 6.05 16.72 -12.59
C TYR A 112 6.88 15.45 -12.83
N TYR A 113 6.84 14.89 -14.04
CA TYR A 113 7.64 13.70 -14.37
C TYR A 113 9.09 14.07 -14.70
N VAL A 114 9.35 15.24 -15.29
CA VAL A 114 10.72 15.70 -15.58
C VAL A 114 11.57 15.72 -14.30
N TYR A 115 11.10 16.38 -13.24
CA TYR A 115 11.82 16.44 -11.96
C TYR A 115 12.05 15.08 -11.31
N ARG A 116 11.24 14.08 -11.65
CA ARG A 116 11.32 12.72 -11.09
C ARG A 116 12.10 11.74 -11.97
N THR A 117 12.42 12.15 -13.20
CA THR A 117 13.22 11.39 -14.17
C THR A 117 14.63 11.96 -14.36
N GLU A 118 14.91 13.14 -13.81
CA GLU A 118 16.25 13.74 -13.75
C GLU A 118 17.02 13.33 -12.48
N GLY A 119 18.36 13.37 -12.57
CA GLY A 119 19.25 13.18 -11.42
C GLY A 119 19.13 11.82 -10.73
N GLY A 120 19.34 11.80 -9.41
CA GLY A 120 19.27 10.59 -8.59
C GLY A 120 17.86 9.99 -8.48
N TYR A 121 16.81 10.78 -8.70
CA TYR A 121 15.42 10.33 -8.59
C TYR A 121 15.00 9.37 -9.71
N ASN A 122 15.71 9.35 -10.84
CA ASN A 122 15.51 8.35 -11.89
C ASN A 122 15.71 6.92 -11.37
N ILE A 123 16.77 6.71 -10.58
CA ILE A 123 17.09 5.41 -9.99
C ILE A 123 15.96 4.94 -9.07
N LEU A 124 15.42 5.86 -8.26
CA LEU A 124 14.26 5.59 -7.41
C LEU A 124 13.01 5.32 -8.23
N GLY A 125 12.78 6.03 -9.34
CA GLY A 125 11.65 5.79 -10.25
C GLY A 125 11.71 4.39 -10.86
N VAL A 126 12.88 3.97 -11.35
CA VAL A 126 13.08 2.61 -11.89
C VAL A 126 12.90 1.56 -10.79
N ALA A 127 13.48 1.79 -9.60
CA ALA A 127 13.32 0.89 -8.46
C ALA A 127 11.85 0.75 -8.03
N THR A 128 11.09 1.84 -8.04
CA THR A 128 9.65 1.87 -7.76
C THR A 128 8.88 1.09 -8.83
N VAL A 129 9.14 1.30 -10.12
CA VAL A 129 8.46 0.57 -11.19
C VAL A 129 8.72 -0.94 -11.07
N LEU A 130 9.98 -1.34 -10.89
CA LEU A 130 10.33 -2.75 -10.75
C LEU A 130 9.79 -3.36 -9.46
N GLY A 131 9.94 -2.68 -8.33
CA GLY A 131 9.59 -3.20 -7.01
C GLY A 131 8.10 -3.11 -6.66
N SER A 132 7.35 -2.15 -7.23
CA SER A 132 5.92 -1.99 -6.96
C SER A 132 5.05 -2.78 -7.94
N PHE A 133 5.52 -3.00 -9.17
CA PHE A 133 4.76 -3.72 -10.19
C PHE A 133 5.43 -5.01 -10.63
N PHE A 134 6.58 -4.96 -11.32
CA PHE A 134 7.11 -6.14 -12.02
C PHE A 134 7.46 -7.30 -11.08
N ILE A 135 8.20 -7.05 -10.00
CA ILE A 135 8.59 -8.10 -9.06
C ILE A 135 7.36 -8.66 -8.33
N PRO A 136 6.47 -7.84 -7.72
CA PRO A 136 5.24 -8.34 -7.12
C PRO A 136 4.33 -9.08 -8.10
N PHE A 137 4.20 -8.60 -9.34
CA PHE A 137 3.43 -9.24 -10.39
C PHE A 137 3.94 -10.65 -10.67
N LEU A 138 5.24 -10.80 -10.94
CA LEU A 138 5.85 -12.10 -11.24
C LEU A 138 5.77 -13.06 -10.05
N LEU A 139 6.00 -12.56 -8.82
CA LEU A 139 5.88 -13.37 -7.60
C LEU A 139 4.44 -13.84 -7.36
N LEU A 140 3.46 -12.96 -7.48
CA LEU A 140 2.06 -13.25 -7.17
C LEU A 140 1.30 -13.90 -8.33
N LEU A 141 1.88 -13.96 -9.53
CA LEU A 141 1.31 -14.69 -10.67
C LEU A 141 1.19 -16.19 -10.35
N ALA A 142 2.21 -16.77 -9.73
CA ALA A 142 2.28 -18.19 -9.44
C ALA A 142 1.37 -18.59 -8.25
N PRO A 143 0.38 -19.49 -8.44
CA PRO A 143 -0.49 -19.94 -7.34
C PRO A 143 0.26 -20.63 -6.20
N ARG A 144 1.42 -21.23 -6.49
CA ARG A 144 2.27 -21.88 -5.48
C ARG A 144 2.85 -20.87 -4.48
N ILE A 145 3.26 -19.70 -4.95
CA ILE A 145 3.81 -18.62 -4.12
C ILE A 145 2.73 -18.04 -3.20
N LYS A 146 1.51 -17.86 -3.73
CA LYS A 146 0.36 -17.38 -2.97
C LYS A 146 -0.11 -18.38 -1.90
N ALA A 147 0.13 -19.66 -2.11
CA ALA A 147 -0.34 -20.73 -1.23
C ALA A 147 0.56 -20.98 -0.01
N ALA A 148 1.82 -20.57 -0.06
CA ALA A 148 2.78 -20.78 1.02
C ALA A 148 2.96 -19.50 1.86
N SER A 149 2.74 -19.61 3.17
CA SER A 149 2.80 -18.49 4.12
C SER A 149 4.15 -17.76 4.08
N ASN A 150 5.27 -18.50 4.08
CA ASN A 150 6.61 -17.89 4.09
C ASN A 150 6.92 -17.10 2.81
N THR A 151 6.52 -17.61 1.64
CA THR A 151 6.79 -16.93 0.37
C THR A 151 5.87 -15.74 0.19
N LEU A 152 4.61 -15.85 0.60
CA LEU A 152 3.67 -14.74 0.59
C LEU A 152 4.08 -13.64 1.58
N LEU A 153 4.65 -14.00 2.74
CA LEU A 153 5.23 -13.06 3.70
C LEU A 153 6.35 -12.22 3.06
N GLY A 154 7.25 -12.87 2.31
CA GLY A 154 8.30 -12.18 1.56
C GLY A 154 7.74 -11.20 0.52
N ALA A 155 6.71 -11.62 -0.24
CA ALA A 155 6.05 -10.76 -1.22
C ALA A 155 5.33 -9.56 -0.55
N ALA A 156 4.67 -9.80 0.58
CA ALA A 156 4.01 -8.76 1.35
C ALA A 156 5.01 -7.75 1.96
N ALA A 157 6.15 -8.22 2.47
CA ALA A 157 7.22 -7.37 2.94
C ALA A 157 7.80 -6.52 1.82
N LEU A 158 8.10 -7.13 0.67
CA LEU A 158 8.58 -6.40 -0.51
C LEU A 158 7.59 -5.29 -0.90
N ILE A 159 6.30 -5.62 -1.07
CA ILE A 159 5.28 -4.64 -1.43
C ILE A 159 5.23 -3.51 -0.40
N PHE A 160 5.22 -3.82 0.90
CA PHE A 160 5.16 -2.82 1.95
C PHE A 160 6.37 -1.86 1.92
N PHE A 161 7.59 -2.38 1.86
CA PHE A 161 8.80 -1.55 1.88
C PHE A 161 8.99 -0.76 0.59
N VAL A 162 8.71 -1.34 -0.58
CA VAL A 162 8.78 -0.56 -1.83
C VAL A 162 7.71 0.53 -1.84
N ARG A 163 6.56 0.29 -1.23
CA ARG A 163 5.52 1.32 -1.10
C ARG A 163 6.04 2.52 -0.31
N VAL A 164 6.75 2.31 0.80
CA VAL A 164 7.42 3.41 1.53
C VAL A 164 8.38 4.20 0.64
N ILE A 165 9.14 3.52 -0.23
CA ILE A 165 10.03 4.16 -1.21
C ILE A 165 9.23 4.93 -2.28
N ASP A 166 8.10 4.38 -2.74
CA ASP A 166 7.20 4.99 -3.70
C ASP A 166 6.66 6.34 -3.20
N VAL A 167 6.19 6.41 -1.94
CA VAL A 167 5.79 7.70 -1.33
C VAL A 167 6.94 8.70 -1.26
N PHE A 168 8.17 8.24 -0.94
CA PHE A 168 9.34 9.12 -0.96
C PHE A 168 9.55 9.70 -2.37
N TRP A 169 9.50 8.86 -3.41
CA TRP A 169 9.63 9.30 -4.81
C TRP A 169 8.49 10.22 -5.27
N VAL A 170 7.27 10.01 -4.76
CA VAL A 170 6.13 10.89 -5.09
C VAL A 170 6.23 12.24 -4.38
N VAL A 171 6.67 12.30 -3.12
CA VAL A 171 6.57 13.50 -2.29
C VAL A 171 7.82 14.38 -2.38
N ILE A 172 9.01 13.78 -2.22
CA ILE A 172 10.25 14.54 -1.98
C ILE A 172 10.70 15.38 -3.18
N PRO A 173 10.63 14.90 -4.44
CA PRO A 173 10.99 15.71 -5.59
C PRO A 173 10.14 16.98 -5.76
N SER A 174 8.97 17.07 -5.10
CA SER A 174 8.16 18.29 -5.12
C SER A 174 8.75 19.45 -4.31
N PHE A 175 9.63 19.17 -3.33
CA PHE A 175 10.23 20.19 -2.47
C PHE A 175 11.56 20.71 -3.00
N TYR A 176 12.21 19.95 -3.88
CA TYR A 176 13.50 20.30 -4.47
C TYR A 176 13.30 20.58 -5.96
N SER A 177 13.11 21.84 -6.32
CA SER A 177 13.14 22.29 -7.72
C SER A 177 14.53 22.84 -8.07
N GLY A 178 14.98 22.66 -9.31
CA GLY A 178 16.23 23.24 -9.82
C GLY A 178 17.51 22.44 -9.49
N GLU A 179 18.64 23.13 -9.33
CA GLU A 179 19.98 22.51 -9.18
C GLU A 179 20.11 21.56 -7.98
N ALA A 180 19.33 21.77 -6.91
CA ALA A 180 19.31 20.90 -5.74
C ALA A 180 18.76 19.49 -6.03
N ALA A 181 17.91 19.32 -7.05
CA ALA A 181 17.44 18.00 -7.50
C ALA A 181 18.51 17.23 -8.29
N ARG A 182 19.53 17.92 -8.80
CA ARG A 182 20.55 17.36 -9.71
C ARG A 182 21.78 16.81 -8.98
N THR A 183 22.00 17.16 -7.71
CA THR A 183 23.26 16.90 -7.00
C THR A 183 23.23 15.68 -6.06
N GLY A 184 22.13 14.91 -6.00
CA GLY A 184 22.07 13.65 -5.26
C GLY A 184 20.66 13.07 -5.12
N LEU A 185 20.50 11.99 -4.33
CA LEU A 185 19.19 11.38 -4.02
C LEU A 185 18.30 12.25 -3.12
N GLY A 186 18.81 13.38 -2.61
CA GLY A 186 18.07 14.29 -1.74
C GLY A 186 17.68 13.72 -0.37
N VAL A 187 18.06 12.47 -0.05
CA VAL A 187 17.76 11.82 1.23
C VAL A 187 18.53 12.51 2.34
N GLN A 188 17.81 13.22 3.21
CA GLN A 188 18.37 13.82 4.41
C GLN A 188 18.20 12.88 5.60
N LEU A 189 19.06 13.04 6.61
CA LEU A 189 18.91 12.31 7.88
C LEU A 189 17.54 12.61 8.53
N GLY A 190 16.99 13.81 8.30
CA GLY A 190 15.66 14.20 8.75
C GLY A 190 14.53 13.40 8.09
N ASP A 191 14.67 12.98 6.83
CA ASP A 191 13.65 12.17 6.13
C ASP A 191 13.57 10.78 6.76
N LEU A 192 14.72 10.17 7.05
CA LEU A 192 14.80 8.89 7.76
C LEU A 192 14.33 9.02 9.21
N GLY A 193 14.74 10.09 9.91
CA GLY A 193 14.35 10.35 11.29
C GLY A 193 12.83 10.54 11.44
N SER A 194 12.21 11.30 10.53
CA SER A 194 10.75 11.53 10.53
C SER A 194 9.97 10.26 10.20
N LEU A 195 10.42 9.48 9.22
CA LEU A 195 9.83 8.18 8.90
C LEU A 195 9.89 7.22 10.08
N LEU A 196 11.04 7.13 10.76
CA LEU A 196 11.21 6.27 11.94
C LEU A 196 10.41 6.77 13.15
N ALA A 197 10.32 8.09 13.36
CA ALA A 197 9.57 8.66 14.46
C ALA A 197 8.06 8.44 14.29
N ILE A 198 7.50 8.81 13.14
CA ILE A 198 6.07 8.69 12.85
C ILE A 198 5.70 7.20 12.67
N GLY A 199 6.49 6.46 11.90
CA GLY A 199 6.29 5.03 11.67
C GLY A 199 6.43 4.22 12.96
N GLY A 200 7.41 4.54 13.80
CA GLY A 200 7.60 3.93 15.11
C GLY A 200 6.43 4.20 16.05
N LEU A 201 5.99 5.46 16.14
CA LEU A 201 4.80 5.83 16.92
C LEU A 201 3.56 5.09 16.43
N TRP A 202 3.35 5.03 15.12
CA TRP A 202 2.23 4.32 14.52
C TRP A 202 2.27 2.82 14.86
N LEU A 203 3.44 2.18 14.75
CA LEU A 203 3.61 0.76 15.11
C LEU A 203 3.39 0.50 16.60
N ILE A 204 3.80 1.42 17.48
CA ILE A 204 3.53 1.34 18.92
C ILE A 204 2.03 1.41 19.17
N VAL A 205 1.34 2.40 18.61
CA VAL A 205 -0.13 2.54 18.78
C VAL A 205 -0.84 1.32 18.21
N PHE A 206 -0.46 0.84 17.02
CA PHE A 206 -0.99 -0.39 16.45
C PHE A 206 -0.80 -1.59 17.38
N ALA A 207 0.41 -1.79 17.93
CA ALA A 207 0.70 -2.88 18.84
C ALA A 207 -0.10 -2.78 20.16
N LEU A 208 -0.30 -1.57 20.69
CA LEU A 208 -1.12 -1.33 21.88
C LEU A 208 -2.60 -1.66 21.61
N GLN A 209 -3.11 -1.30 20.43
CA GLN A 209 -4.48 -1.61 20.03
C GLN A 209 -4.67 -3.12 19.83
N MET A 210 -3.70 -3.80 19.22
CA MET A 210 -3.71 -5.26 19.05
C MET A 210 -3.71 -6.04 20.36
N LYS A 211 -3.11 -5.49 21.43
CA LYS A 211 -3.15 -6.08 22.77
C LYS A 211 -4.51 -5.93 23.46
N ARG A 212 -5.28 -4.91 23.09
CA ARG A 212 -6.59 -4.59 23.69
C ARG A 212 -7.76 -5.23 22.95
N ALA A 213 -7.60 -5.46 21.64
CA ALA A 213 -8.64 -6.03 20.80
C ALA A 213 -8.70 -7.55 20.91
N GLU A 214 -9.91 -8.11 20.91
CA GLU A 214 -10.11 -9.53 20.66
C GLU A 214 -9.68 -9.86 19.23
N LEU A 215 -8.64 -10.69 19.08
CA LEU A 215 -8.04 -11.01 17.78
C LEU A 215 -8.98 -11.84 16.88
N VAL A 216 -9.96 -12.52 17.48
CA VAL A 216 -10.98 -13.30 16.78
C VAL A 216 -12.34 -12.88 17.33
N PRO A 217 -13.24 -12.35 16.50
CA PRO A 217 -14.58 -12.00 16.95
C PRO A 217 -15.42 -13.28 17.10
N LEU A 218 -15.44 -13.86 18.31
CA LEU A 218 -16.11 -15.13 18.62
C LEU A 218 -17.61 -15.16 18.26
N HIS A 219 -18.24 -13.98 18.18
CA HIS A 219 -19.68 -13.83 17.93
C HIS A 219 -20.02 -13.53 16.45
N ASP A 220 -19.04 -13.57 15.53
CA ASP A 220 -19.30 -13.37 14.11
C ASP A 220 -19.61 -14.72 13.42
N PRO A 221 -20.77 -14.89 12.77
CA PRO A 221 -21.13 -16.13 12.07
C PRO A 221 -20.07 -16.57 11.04
N ARG A 222 -19.35 -15.62 10.43
CA ARG A 222 -18.33 -15.90 9.41
C ARG A 222 -17.07 -16.54 9.98
N VAL A 223 -16.83 -16.37 11.28
CA VAL A 223 -15.70 -17.04 11.96
C VAL A 223 -15.95 -18.54 12.07
N GLN A 224 -17.20 -18.95 12.29
CA GLN A 224 -17.57 -20.37 12.34
C GLN A 224 -17.42 -21.05 10.97
N GLU A 225 -17.76 -20.34 9.90
CA GLU A 225 -17.57 -20.80 8.50
C GLU A 225 -16.08 -20.87 8.10
N ALA A 226 -15.25 -19.97 8.66
CA ALA A 226 -13.81 -19.91 8.36
C ALA A 226 -12.97 -20.94 9.14
N LEU A 227 -13.53 -21.54 10.21
CA LEU A 227 -12.87 -22.58 10.99
C LEU A 227 -13.01 -23.94 10.28
N PRO A 228 -11.95 -24.76 10.23
CA PRO A 228 -12.05 -26.12 9.70
C PRO A 228 -13.04 -26.95 10.54
N GLU A 229 -13.82 -27.83 9.89
CA GLU A 229 -14.93 -28.61 10.49
C GLU A 229 -14.57 -29.31 11.83
N GLY A 230 -13.30 -29.71 12.03
CA GLY A 230 -12.83 -30.34 13.26
C GLY A 230 -12.63 -29.40 14.47
N ALA A 231 -12.57 -28.08 14.27
CA ALA A 231 -12.40 -27.09 15.34
C ALA A 231 -13.74 -26.55 15.88
N GLN A 232 -14.85 -26.82 15.17
CA GLN A 232 -16.20 -26.38 15.54
C GLN A 232 -16.79 -27.14 16.74
N HIS A 233 -16.23 -28.31 17.08
CA HIS A 233 -16.70 -29.16 18.19
C HIS A 233 -15.88 -29.03 19.49
N ALA A 234 -14.83 -28.18 19.50
CA ALA A 234 -13.91 -28.03 20.63
C ALA A 234 -14.11 -26.73 21.43
N SER A 235 -15.13 -25.93 21.09
CA SER A 235 -15.50 -24.67 21.75
C SER A 235 -16.77 -24.82 22.58
#